data_AF-A0A1V5DZH6-F1
#
_entry.id   AF-A0A1V5DZH6-F1
#
_cell.length_a   1.000
_cell.length_b   1.000
_cell.length_c   1.000
_cell.angle_alpha   90.00
_cell.angle_beta   90.00
_cell.angle_gamma   90.00
#
_symmetry.space_group_name_H-M   'P 1'
#
loop_
_entity.id
_entity.type
_entity.pdbx_description
1 polymer ?
#
loop_
_entity_poly.entity_id
_entity_poly.type
_entity_poly.pdbx_seq_one_letter_code
_entity_poly.pdbx_strand_id
1 'polypeptide(L)'
;MAASCRTCRFNNPIISDVMVGSPAPAMNPDAEYEEIKEFENKPNEERWAYFVKEMGKCIRCYACRQACPSCYCPTCFAEQSQPQWVGIGEDKSDTQVFQMMRLYHMVGRCVDCGSCVSVCPMGVDLRKFLKKLDKDAWEFFGNRAGSSMEDMPPLGRFDEHHDKQDFIYNP
;
A
#
# COMPACT_ATOMS: atom_id res chain seq x y z
N MET A 1 -17.46 3.82 -11.89
CA MET A 1 -16.18 4.37 -11.43
C MET A 1 -15.74 3.65 -10.16
N ALA A 2 -14.49 3.17 -10.12
CA ALA A 2 -13.94 2.46 -8.96
C ALA A 2 -13.85 3.36 -7.73
N ALA A 3 -13.87 2.77 -6.52
CA ALA A 3 -13.84 3.54 -5.27
C ALA A 3 -12.58 4.40 -5.14
N SER A 4 -11.40 3.88 -5.53
CA SER A 4 -10.14 4.63 -5.54
C SER A 4 -10.20 5.90 -6.36
N CYS A 5 -10.89 5.86 -7.50
CA CYS A 5 -10.96 7.03 -8.38
C CYS A 5 -11.82 8.15 -7.77
N ARG A 6 -12.79 7.85 -6.89
CA ARG A 6 -13.75 8.85 -6.36
C ARG A 6 -13.08 9.94 -5.50
N THR A 7 -11.97 9.59 -4.85
CA THR A 7 -11.20 10.48 -3.99
C THR A 7 -9.75 10.63 -4.47
N CYS A 8 -9.47 10.30 -5.75
CA CYS A 8 -8.12 10.31 -6.27
C CYS A 8 -7.59 11.75 -6.39
N ARG A 9 -6.50 12.04 -5.68
CA ARG A 9 -5.78 13.32 -5.75
C ARG A 9 -5.07 13.53 -7.08
N PHE A 10 -4.65 12.45 -7.71
CA PHE A 10 -3.86 12.45 -8.94
C PHE A 10 -4.67 11.83 -10.09
N ASN A 11 -5.90 12.32 -10.28
CA ASN A 11 -6.80 11.84 -11.33
C ASN A 11 -6.43 12.36 -12.74
N ASN A 12 -5.41 13.20 -12.83
CA ASN A 12 -4.69 13.56 -14.03
C ASN A 12 -3.21 13.17 -13.86
N PRO A 13 -2.50 12.80 -14.93
CA PRO A 13 -1.08 12.48 -14.85
C PRO A 13 -0.27 13.69 -14.37
N ILE A 14 0.57 13.50 -13.36
CA ILE A 14 1.50 14.52 -12.87
C ILE A 14 2.76 14.54 -13.75
N ILE A 15 3.19 13.36 -14.19
CA ILE A 15 4.37 13.12 -15.00
C ILE A 15 3.90 12.43 -16.28
N SER A 16 4.10 13.07 -17.43
CA SER A 16 3.76 12.53 -18.74
C SER A 16 4.49 13.27 -19.85
N ASP A 17 4.93 12.55 -20.89
CA ASP A 17 5.45 13.17 -22.11
C ASP A 17 4.31 13.72 -22.99
N VAL A 18 3.19 12.99 -23.04
CA VAL A 18 2.01 13.33 -23.84
C VAL A 18 0.75 13.00 -23.04
N MET A 19 -0.13 13.98 -22.87
CA MET A 19 -1.48 13.78 -22.35
C MET A 19 -2.47 13.82 -23.52
N VAL A 20 -3.18 12.71 -23.75
CA VAL A 20 -4.22 12.62 -24.78
C VAL A 20 -5.57 12.97 -24.17
N GLY A 21 -6.29 13.91 -24.78
CA GLY A 21 -7.58 14.39 -24.28
C GLY A 21 -7.45 15.57 -23.32
N SER A 22 -8.58 16.06 -22.83
CA SER A 22 -8.64 17.16 -21.87
C SER A 22 -8.47 16.65 -20.44
N PRO A 23 -7.89 17.46 -19.52
CA PRO A 23 -7.80 17.10 -18.12
C PRO A 23 -9.17 16.74 -17.54
N ALA A 24 -9.21 15.67 -16.74
CA ALA A 24 -10.37 15.31 -15.94
C ALA A 24 -10.64 16.40 -14.87
N PRO A 25 -11.90 16.71 -14.56
CA PRO A 25 -12.22 17.60 -13.44
C PRO A 25 -11.69 17.01 -12.14
N ALA A 26 -11.29 17.86 -11.18
CA ALA A 26 -10.82 17.40 -9.88
C ALA A 26 -11.88 16.53 -9.18
N MET A 27 -11.41 15.48 -8.50
CA MET A 27 -12.26 14.64 -7.64
C MET A 27 -12.40 15.27 -6.25
N ASN A 28 -12.73 14.48 -5.22
CA ASN A 28 -12.73 14.94 -3.83
C ASN A 28 -11.50 14.38 -3.06
N PRO A 29 -10.30 14.94 -3.25
CA PRO A 29 -9.10 14.44 -2.59
C PRO A 29 -9.06 14.71 -1.08
N ASP A 30 -9.84 15.65 -0.58
CA ASP A 30 -9.86 15.97 0.85
C ASP A 30 -10.52 14.85 1.68
N ALA A 31 -11.38 14.06 1.03
CA ALA A 31 -12.01 12.88 1.61
C ALA A 31 -11.14 11.59 1.51
N GLU A 32 -9.95 11.64 0.90
CA GLU A 32 -9.14 10.44 0.58
C GLU A 32 -8.76 9.57 1.81
N TYR A 33 -8.83 10.15 3.01
CA TYR A 33 -8.48 9.50 4.28
C TYR A 33 -9.63 9.39 5.27
N GLU A 34 -10.87 9.77 4.93
CA GLU A 34 -12.00 9.73 5.88
C GLU A 34 -12.23 8.32 6.44
N GLU A 35 -12.31 7.30 5.57
CA GLU A 35 -12.46 5.91 5.98
C GLU A 35 -11.28 5.42 6.85
N ILE A 36 -10.07 5.94 6.59
CA ILE A 36 -8.87 5.58 7.33
C ILE A 36 -8.89 6.20 8.73
N LYS A 37 -9.27 7.48 8.84
CA LYS A 37 -9.43 8.16 10.13
C LYS A 37 -10.48 7.46 11.00
N GLU A 38 -11.60 7.05 10.40
CA GLU A 38 -12.61 6.26 11.11
C GLU A 38 -12.03 4.93 11.61
N PHE A 39 -11.26 4.23 10.76
CA PHE A 39 -10.65 2.95 11.13
C PHE A 39 -9.56 3.09 12.20
N GLU A 40 -8.73 4.14 12.14
CA GLU A 40 -7.68 4.44 13.13
C GLU A 40 -8.24 4.69 14.53
N ASN A 41 -9.42 5.30 14.62
CA ASN A 41 -10.10 5.58 15.89
C ASN A 41 -10.66 4.34 16.60
N LYS A 42 -10.60 3.16 15.96
CA LYS A 42 -11.02 1.90 16.58
C LYS A 42 -9.95 1.36 17.54
N PRO A 43 -10.35 0.61 18.59
CA PRO A 43 -9.42 -0.14 19.43
C PRO A 43 -8.47 -1.04 18.62
N ASN A 44 -7.28 -1.29 19.15
CA ASN A 44 -6.29 -2.16 18.49
C ASN A 44 -6.85 -3.55 18.21
N GLU A 45 -7.63 -4.08 19.15
CA GLU A 45 -8.26 -5.41 19.08
C GLU A 45 -9.28 -5.48 17.93
N GLU A 46 -10.05 -4.41 17.71
CA GLU A 46 -10.99 -4.33 16.59
C GLU A 46 -10.27 -4.22 15.24
N ARG A 47 -9.19 -3.44 15.16
CA ARG A 47 -8.36 -3.33 13.96
C ARG A 47 -7.70 -4.66 13.62
N TRP A 48 -7.18 -5.36 14.63
CA TRP A 48 -6.60 -6.69 14.47
C TRP A 48 -7.65 -7.72 14.04
N ALA A 49 -8.82 -7.74 14.68
CA ALA A 49 -9.93 -8.61 14.29
C ALA A 49 -10.37 -8.37 12.85
N TYR A 50 -10.41 -7.10 12.40
CA TYR A 50 -10.66 -6.76 11.01
C TYR A 50 -9.60 -7.34 10.07
N PHE A 51 -8.32 -7.16 10.39
CA PHE A 51 -7.22 -7.74 9.60
C PHE A 51 -7.32 -9.26 9.50
N VAL A 52 -7.48 -9.96 10.63
CA VAL A 52 -7.63 -11.42 10.67
C VAL A 52 -8.81 -11.88 9.82
N LYS A 53 -9.97 -11.21 9.93
CA LYS A 53 -11.17 -11.51 9.15
C LYS A 53 -10.93 -11.30 7.65
N GLU A 54 -10.32 -10.18 7.28
CA GLU A 54 -10.08 -9.82 5.88
C GLU A 54 -9.07 -10.76 5.22
N MET A 55 -7.97 -11.07 5.92
CA MET A 55 -6.95 -12.01 5.43
C MET A 55 -7.45 -13.45 5.41
N GLY A 56 -8.45 -13.79 6.24
CA GLY A 56 -9.12 -15.09 6.22
C GLY A 56 -9.86 -15.40 4.91
N LYS A 57 -10.10 -14.41 4.04
CA LYS A 57 -10.64 -14.63 2.69
C LYS A 57 -9.56 -15.03 1.68
N CYS A 58 -8.29 -14.78 1.98
CA CYS A 58 -7.21 -14.88 1.01
C CYS A 58 -6.76 -16.33 0.79
N ILE A 59 -6.83 -16.79 -0.45
CA ILE A 59 -6.40 -18.13 -0.90
C ILE A 59 -4.96 -18.15 -1.46
N ARG A 60 -4.17 -17.12 -1.15
CA ARG A 60 -2.78 -16.91 -1.64
C ARG A 60 -2.55 -17.16 -3.15
N CYS A 61 -3.53 -16.84 -4.00
CA CYS A 61 -3.43 -17.00 -5.46
C CYS A 61 -2.49 -15.99 -6.17
N TYR A 62 -1.91 -15.03 -5.43
CA TYR A 62 -0.99 -13.99 -5.91
C TYR A 62 -1.51 -13.05 -7.01
N ALA A 63 -2.78 -13.09 -7.40
CA ALA A 63 -3.35 -12.19 -8.40
C ALA A 63 -3.09 -10.71 -8.08
N CYS A 64 -3.30 -10.31 -6.81
CA CYS A 64 -3.03 -8.95 -6.35
C CYS A 64 -1.55 -8.54 -6.44
N ARG A 65 -0.61 -9.49 -6.34
CA ARG A 65 0.83 -9.25 -6.55
C ARG A 65 1.11 -9.04 -8.03
N GLN A 66 0.59 -9.91 -8.90
CA GLN A 66 0.85 -9.85 -10.34
C GLN A 66 0.25 -8.60 -11.01
N ALA A 67 -0.88 -8.12 -10.50
CA ALA A 67 -1.51 -6.89 -11.01
C ALA A 67 -0.90 -5.59 -10.47
N CYS A 68 0.03 -5.66 -9.51
CA CYS A 68 0.57 -4.48 -8.86
C CYS A 68 1.79 -3.94 -9.64
N PRO A 69 1.75 -2.68 -10.14
CA PRO A 69 2.87 -2.12 -10.88
C PRO A 69 4.12 -1.92 -10.02
N SER A 70 3.97 -1.82 -8.69
CA SER A 70 5.09 -1.63 -7.76
C SER A 70 5.70 -2.96 -7.26
N CYS A 71 5.15 -4.11 -7.66
CA CYS A 71 5.67 -5.44 -7.28
C CYS A 71 6.62 -6.00 -8.35
N TYR A 72 7.76 -5.35 -8.56
CA TYR A 72 8.75 -5.69 -9.61
C TYR A 72 10.10 -6.19 -9.06
N CYS A 73 10.21 -6.47 -7.76
CA CYS A 73 11.47 -6.88 -7.16
C CYS A 73 12.02 -8.15 -7.86
N PRO A 74 13.33 -8.19 -8.20
CA PRO A 74 13.93 -9.36 -8.85
C PRO A 74 13.92 -10.59 -7.95
N THR A 75 13.93 -10.37 -6.63
CA THR A 75 13.85 -11.40 -5.60
C THR A 75 12.66 -11.09 -4.68
N CYS A 76 11.72 -12.03 -4.59
CA CYS A 76 10.52 -11.86 -3.76
C CYS A 76 10.53 -12.84 -2.57
N PHE A 77 10.27 -12.34 -1.36
CA PHE A 77 10.14 -13.17 -0.15
C PHE A 77 9.10 -14.30 -0.29
N ALA A 78 8.07 -14.08 -1.12
CA ALA A 78 7.00 -15.05 -1.37
C ALA A 78 7.40 -16.19 -2.31
N GLU A 79 8.51 -16.05 -3.04
CA GLU A 79 9.03 -17.06 -3.99
C GLU A 79 10.34 -17.70 -3.50
N GLN A 80 10.87 -17.24 -2.36
CA GLN A 80 12.10 -17.75 -1.78
C GLN A 80 11.86 -19.01 -0.95
N SER A 81 12.70 -20.02 -1.16
CA SER A 81 12.75 -21.23 -0.33
C SER A 81 13.81 -21.14 0.78
N GLN A 82 14.76 -20.20 0.71
CA GLN A 82 15.83 -20.03 1.71
C GLN A 82 16.18 -18.55 1.94
N PRO A 83 15.87 -17.98 3.13
CA PRO A 83 14.97 -18.53 4.14
C PRO A 83 13.53 -18.61 3.61
N GLN A 84 12.80 -19.64 4.03
CA GLN A 84 11.37 -19.75 3.72
C GLN A 84 10.56 -18.94 4.73
N TRP A 85 10.05 -17.78 4.30
CA TRP A 85 9.25 -16.90 5.16
C TRP A 85 7.81 -17.35 5.32
N VAL A 86 7.26 -17.97 4.28
CA VAL A 86 5.88 -18.48 4.23
C VAL A 86 5.86 -19.84 3.53
N GLY A 87 5.04 -20.76 4.02
CA GLY A 87 4.79 -22.07 3.44
C GLY A 87 4.13 -22.00 2.07
N ILE A 88 4.06 -23.13 1.36
CA ILE A 88 3.46 -23.23 0.02
C ILE A 88 1.92 -23.21 0.08
N GLY A 89 1.32 -23.68 1.18
CA GLY A 89 -0.13 -23.89 1.32
C GLY A 89 -0.95 -22.61 1.49
N GLU A 90 -1.94 -22.60 2.37
CA GLU A 90 -2.72 -21.39 2.72
C GLU A 90 -2.98 -21.27 4.22
N ASP A 91 -2.07 -21.83 5.02
CA ASP A 91 -2.12 -21.71 6.48
C ASP A 91 -2.36 -20.26 6.91
N LYS A 92 -3.24 -20.09 7.91
CA LYS A 92 -3.73 -18.78 8.32
C LYS A 92 -2.59 -17.85 8.74
N SER A 93 -1.62 -18.37 9.49
CA SER A 93 -0.41 -17.64 9.90
C SER A 93 0.37 -17.14 8.69
N ASP A 94 0.60 -18.01 7.72
CA ASP A 94 1.41 -17.72 6.54
C ASP A 94 0.72 -16.71 5.64
N THR A 95 -0.59 -16.81 5.51
CA THR A 95 -1.41 -15.84 4.77
C THR A 95 -1.36 -14.46 5.40
N GLN A 96 -1.43 -14.38 6.73
CA GLN A 96 -1.29 -13.12 7.47
C GLN A 96 0.12 -12.55 7.32
N VAL A 97 1.16 -13.37 7.50
CA VAL A 97 2.57 -12.96 7.34
C VAL A 97 2.84 -12.49 5.91
N PHE A 98 2.36 -13.23 4.90
CA PHE A 98 2.48 -12.86 3.50
C PHE A 98 1.89 -11.47 3.24
N GLN A 99 0.66 -11.22 3.70
CA GLN A 99 0.02 -9.93 3.48
C GLN A 99 0.68 -8.82 4.28
N MET A 100 1.10 -9.07 5.53
CA MET A 100 1.80 -8.09 6.35
C MET A 100 3.13 -7.65 5.72
N MET A 101 3.97 -8.61 5.29
CA MET A 101 5.24 -8.32 4.59
C MET A 101 4.99 -7.62 3.26
N ARG A 102 4.01 -8.08 2.47
CA ARG A 102 3.68 -7.45 1.18
C ARG A 102 3.20 -6.01 1.37
N LEU A 103 2.31 -5.76 2.33
CA LEU A 103 1.82 -4.41 2.64
C LEU A 103 2.99 -3.52 3.09
N TYR A 104 3.88 -4.03 3.95
CA TYR A 104 5.05 -3.30 4.43
C TYR A 104 6.00 -2.89 3.27
N HIS A 105 6.26 -3.78 2.30
CA HIS A 105 7.06 -3.44 1.11
C HIS A 105 6.44 -2.34 0.24
N MET A 106 5.18 -1.98 0.45
CA MET A 106 4.47 -0.96 -0.32
C MET A 106 4.48 0.43 0.31
N VAL A 107 5.10 0.60 1.49
CA VAL A 107 5.25 1.91 2.15
C VAL A 107 5.96 2.89 1.20
N GLY A 108 5.28 4.00 0.87
CA GLY A 108 5.76 5.01 -0.09
C GLY A 108 5.83 4.54 -1.54
N ARG A 109 5.22 3.40 -1.89
CA ARG A 109 5.22 2.84 -3.27
C ARG A 109 3.83 2.59 -3.84
N CYS A 110 2.80 2.52 -3.00
CA CYS A 110 1.42 2.32 -3.44
C CYS A 110 0.82 3.62 -3.95
N VAL A 111 0.39 3.66 -5.22
CA VAL A 111 -0.26 4.83 -5.84
C VAL A 111 -1.80 4.80 -5.74
N ASP A 112 -2.34 3.95 -4.87
CA ASP A 112 -3.79 3.81 -4.63
C ASP A 112 -4.64 3.49 -5.88
N CYS A 113 -4.07 2.79 -6.88
CA CYS A 113 -4.78 2.49 -8.13
C CYS A 113 -5.97 1.52 -7.94
N GLY A 114 -5.97 0.71 -6.89
CA GLY A 114 -7.03 -0.26 -6.59
C GLY A 114 -6.94 -1.58 -7.38
N SER A 115 -5.91 -1.81 -8.20
CA SER A 115 -5.76 -3.04 -8.99
C SER A 115 -5.78 -4.31 -8.14
N CYS A 116 -5.19 -4.26 -6.94
CA CYS A 116 -5.18 -5.40 -6.03
C CYS A 116 -6.59 -5.85 -5.59
N VAL A 117 -7.52 -4.91 -5.45
CA VAL A 117 -8.93 -5.18 -5.10
C VAL A 117 -9.68 -5.66 -6.33
N SER A 118 -9.46 -5.02 -7.49
CA SER A 118 -10.19 -5.37 -8.72
C SER A 118 -9.91 -6.78 -9.22
N VAL A 119 -8.69 -7.30 -9.03
CA VAL A 119 -8.31 -8.65 -9.49
C VAL A 119 -8.52 -9.73 -8.44
N CYS A 120 -8.91 -9.40 -7.21
CA CYS A 120 -9.03 -10.40 -6.16
C CYS A 120 -10.31 -11.24 -6.35
N PRO A 121 -10.21 -12.56 -6.61
CA PRO A 121 -11.40 -13.40 -6.80
C PRO A 121 -12.19 -13.61 -5.51
N MET A 122 -11.56 -13.37 -4.35
CA MET A 122 -12.16 -13.57 -3.02
C MET A 122 -12.64 -12.26 -2.37
N GLY A 123 -12.51 -11.13 -3.06
CA GLY A 123 -12.91 -9.82 -2.52
C GLY A 123 -12.12 -9.40 -1.27
N VAL A 124 -10.81 -9.69 -1.24
CA VAL A 124 -9.89 -9.17 -0.21
C VAL A 124 -9.64 -7.69 -0.49
N ASP A 125 -9.97 -6.83 0.47
CA ASP A 125 -9.67 -5.41 0.44
C ASP A 125 -8.31 -5.10 1.08
N LEU A 126 -7.27 -5.07 0.24
CA LEU A 126 -5.94 -4.61 0.65
C LEU A 126 -5.83 -3.08 0.67
N ARG A 127 -6.75 -2.37 0.00
CA ARG A 127 -6.65 -0.93 -0.20
C ARG A 127 -6.77 -0.18 1.11
N LYS A 128 -7.61 -0.63 2.05
CA LYS A 128 -7.71 -0.01 3.40
C LYS A 128 -6.36 0.08 4.10
N PHE A 129 -5.58 -1.00 4.09
CA PHE A 129 -4.26 -1.03 4.73
C PHE A 129 -3.23 -0.23 3.93
N LEU A 130 -3.23 -0.35 2.60
CA LEU A 130 -2.32 0.41 1.74
C LEU A 130 -2.57 1.92 1.85
N LYS A 131 -3.83 2.35 1.95
CA LYS A 131 -4.19 3.77 2.09
C LYS A 131 -3.83 4.33 3.47
N LYS A 132 -3.86 3.49 4.51
CA LYS A 132 -3.27 3.81 5.81
C LYS A 132 -1.76 4.02 5.72
N LEU A 133 -1.03 3.14 5.03
CA LEU A 133 0.41 3.31 4.82
C LEU A 133 0.75 4.55 3.97
N ASP A 134 -0.08 4.89 2.98
CA ASP A 134 0.02 6.14 2.21
C ASP A 134 -0.18 7.37 3.11
N LYS A 135 -1.19 7.36 3.99
CA LYS A 135 -1.40 8.42 4.98
C LYS A 135 -0.20 8.60 5.90
N ASP A 136 0.35 7.50 6.42
CA ASP A 136 1.52 7.53 7.29
C ASP A 136 2.77 8.04 6.57
N ALA A 137 2.99 7.60 5.33
CA ALA A 137 4.09 8.09 4.49
C ALA A 137 4.00 9.62 4.29
N TRP A 138 2.80 10.14 4.08
CA TRP A 138 2.56 11.57 3.95
C TRP A 138 2.75 12.33 5.28
N GLU A 139 2.12 11.89 6.37
CA GLU A 139 2.12 12.60 7.67
C GLU A 139 3.49 12.58 8.36
N PHE A 140 4.27 11.52 8.16
CA PHE A 140 5.60 11.38 8.78
C PHE A 140 6.73 11.89 7.90
N PHE A 141 6.67 11.67 6.58
CA PHE A 141 7.81 11.90 5.69
C PHE A 141 7.51 12.85 4.52
N GLY A 142 6.27 13.36 4.40
CA GLY A 142 5.87 14.19 3.26
C GLY A 142 5.90 13.45 1.92
N ASN A 143 6.01 12.12 1.93
CA ASN A 143 6.15 11.32 0.71
C ASN A 143 4.78 11.05 0.08
N ARG A 144 4.73 11.14 -1.25
CA ARG A 144 3.60 10.69 -2.06
C ARG A 144 4.10 9.80 -3.19
N ALA A 145 3.68 8.55 -3.20
CA ALA A 145 4.10 7.60 -4.22
C ALA A 145 3.74 8.12 -5.62
N GLY A 146 4.74 8.20 -6.51
CA GLY A 146 4.55 8.59 -7.91
C GLY A 146 4.29 10.09 -8.15
N SER A 147 4.44 10.97 -7.14
CA SER A 147 4.29 12.42 -7.33
C SER A 147 5.55 13.11 -7.86
N SER A 148 6.71 12.46 -7.77
CA SER A 148 8.00 12.98 -8.24
C SER A 148 8.88 11.82 -8.70
N MET A 149 9.75 12.09 -9.66
CA MET A 149 10.81 11.15 -10.09
C MET A 149 12.02 11.18 -9.16
N GLU A 150 12.17 12.23 -8.36
CA GLU A 150 13.31 12.46 -7.47
C GLU A 150 13.04 11.99 -6.03
N ASP A 151 11.76 11.87 -5.66
CA ASP A 151 11.38 11.49 -4.30
C ASP A 151 11.49 9.97 -4.08
N MET A 152 12.36 9.57 -3.15
CA MET A 152 12.55 8.17 -2.81
C MET A 152 11.52 7.72 -1.76
N PRO A 153 11.04 6.46 -1.81
CA PRO A 153 10.17 5.93 -0.76
C PRO A 153 10.83 6.04 0.63
N PRO A 154 10.05 6.28 1.71
CA PRO A 154 10.61 6.58 3.04
C PRO A 154 11.56 5.53 3.60
N LEU A 155 11.35 4.25 3.28
CA LEU A 155 12.21 3.16 3.77
C LEU A 155 13.55 3.05 3.01
N GLY A 156 13.79 3.88 2.01
CA GLY A 156 15.03 3.92 1.23
C GLY A 156 15.80 5.22 1.36
N ARG A 157 15.38 6.14 2.24
CA ARG A 157 15.96 7.47 2.41
C ARG A 157 16.11 7.79 3.90
N PHE A 158 17.15 8.53 4.23
CA PHE A 158 17.32 9.19 5.54
C PHE A 158 17.57 10.68 5.28
N ASP A 159 16.95 11.56 6.08
CA ASP A 159 17.11 13.01 6.02
C ASP A 159 17.49 13.54 7.41
N GLU A 160 18.78 13.84 7.60
CA GLU A 160 19.34 14.33 8.87
C GLU A 160 18.67 15.62 9.38
N HIS A 161 18.07 16.42 8.49
CA HIS A 161 17.49 17.71 8.85
C HIS A 161 15.97 17.69 9.04
N HIS A 162 15.27 16.73 8.43
CA HIS A 162 13.80 16.70 8.43
C HIS A 162 13.20 15.45 9.09
N ASP A 163 13.95 14.37 9.27
CA ASP A 163 13.46 13.21 10.00
C ASP A 163 13.28 13.57 11.48
N LYS A 164 12.10 13.25 12.03
CA LYS A 164 11.69 13.68 13.38
C LYS A 164 12.45 13.00 14.53
N GLN A 165 13.17 11.92 14.22
CA GLN A 165 13.90 11.10 15.19
C GLN A 165 15.37 11.03 14.77
N ASP A 166 16.25 11.02 15.78
CA ASP A 166 17.67 10.76 15.54
C ASP A 166 17.87 9.40 14.88
N PHE A 167 18.90 9.29 14.04
CA PHE A 167 19.31 8.00 13.51
C PHE A 167 19.68 7.07 14.67
N ILE A 168 19.09 5.88 14.72
CA ILE A 168 19.32 4.92 15.80
C ILE A 168 20.69 4.25 15.58
N TYR A 169 21.73 4.76 16.23
CA TYR A 169 23.09 4.20 16.17
C TYR A 169 23.35 3.04 17.15
N ASN A 170 22.46 2.80 18.11
CA ASN A 170 22.59 1.70 19.09
C ASN A 170 21.41 0.72 18.97
N PRO A 171 21.63 -0.52 18.48
CA PRO A 171 20.61 -1.55 18.38
C PRO A 171 20.18 -2.12 19.75
#